data_AF-A0A127MEB4-F1
#
_entry.id   AF-A0A127MEB4-F1
#
_cell.length_a   1.000
_cell.length_b   1.000
_cell.length_c   1.000
_cell.angle_alpha   90.00
_cell.angle_beta   90.00
_cell.angle_gamma   90.00
#
_symmetry.space_group_name_H-M   'P 1'
#
loop_
_entity.id
_entity.type
_entity.pdbx_description
1 polymer ?
#
loop_
_entity_poly.entity_id
_entity_poly.type
_entity_poly.pdbx_seq_one_letter_code
_entity_poly.pdbx_strand_id
1 'polypeptide(L)'
;MGSVTIRKIDDATKQSLREVAAREGRSVEAELRALIERTYGPKKRRSSDELPDKKVGENRAEYLIRIAPDVAPPAIPSRDKGIPDPEFP
;
A
#
# COMPACT_ATOMS: atom_id res chain seq x y z
N MET A 1 19.84 17.45 -3.76
CA MET A 1 20.18 16.03 -4.03
C MET A 1 21.45 15.69 -3.29
N GLY A 2 21.41 14.70 -2.40
CA GLY A 2 22.61 14.22 -1.72
C GLY A 2 23.32 13.14 -2.55
N SER A 3 24.63 13.01 -2.39
CA SER A 3 25.43 11.92 -2.96
C SER A 3 25.97 11.03 -1.85
N VAL A 4 26.05 9.72 -2.11
CA VAL A 4 26.60 8.74 -1.18
C VAL A 4 27.59 7.87 -1.95
N THR A 5 28.81 7.74 -1.42
CA THR A 5 29.86 6.90 -1.98
C THR A 5 30.07 5.69 -1.08
N ILE A 6 29.77 4.50 -1.59
CA ILE A 6 30.02 3.24 -0.88
C ILE A 6 31.39 2.72 -1.32
N ARG A 7 32.31 2.56 -0.36
CA ARG A 7 33.68 2.06 -0.58
C ARG A 7 33.83 0.66 -0.01
N LYS A 8 34.87 -0.06 -0.44
CA LYS A 8 35.21 -1.41 0.05
C LYS A 8 34.03 -2.39 -0.05
N ILE A 9 33.37 -2.37 -1.19
CA ILE A 9 32.31 -3.33 -1.53
C ILE A 9 33.00 -4.55 -2.15
N ASP A 10 32.53 -5.74 -1.77
CA ASP A 10 33.00 -6.99 -2.34
C ASP A 10 32.68 -7.06 -3.86
N ASP A 11 33.62 -7.58 -4.64
CA ASP A 11 33.49 -7.60 -6.10
C ASP A 11 32.34 -8.49 -6.58
N ALA A 12 32.04 -9.59 -5.87
CA ALA A 12 30.89 -10.43 -6.20
C ALA A 12 29.58 -9.66 -5.95
N THR A 13 29.51 -8.87 -4.88
CA THR A 13 28.35 -8.00 -4.60
C THR A 13 28.17 -6.95 -5.70
N LYS A 14 29.26 -6.35 -6.17
CA LYS A 14 29.23 -5.37 -7.28
C LYS A 14 28.74 -6.01 -8.57
N GLN A 15 29.15 -7.24 -8.84
CA GLN A 15 28.75 -7.99 -10.02
C GLN A 15 27.26 -8.34 -9.97
N SER A 16 26.76 -8.87 -8.85
CA SER A 16 25.33 -9.14 -8.68
C SER A 16 24.47 -7.88 -8.84
N LEU A 17 24.93 -6.73 -8.34
CA LEU A 17 24.22 -5.46 -8.54
C LEU A 17 24.11 -5.07 -10.03
N ARG A 18 25.17 -5.31 -10.82
CA ARG A 18 25.14 -5.06 -12.27
C ARG A 18 24.16 -5.97 -12.99
N GLU A 19 24.12 -7.24 -12.62
CA GLU A 19 23.20 -8.22 -13.22
C GLU A 19 21.74 -7.84 -12.96
N VAL A 20 21.42 -7.43 -11.73
CA VAL A 20 20.06 -6.95 -11.40
C VAL A 20 19.74 -5.68 -12.18
N ALA A 21 20.65 -4.70 -12.21
CA ALA A 21 20.43 -3.46 -12.95
C ALA A 21 20.19 -3.72 -14.46
N ALA A 22 20.96 -4.63 -15.06
CA ALA A 22 20.80 -5.03 -16.45
C ALA A 22 19.45 -5.72 -16.70
N ARG A 23 19.00 -6.59 -15.77
CA ARG A 23 17.69 -7.25 -15.85
C ARG A 23 16.53 -6.25 -15.80
N GLU A 24 16.62 -5.24 -14.94
CA GLU A 24 15.61 -4.18 -14.82
C GLU A 24 15.75 -3.09 -15.91
N GLY A 25 16.74 -3.20 -16.81
CA GLY A 25 16.94 -2.27 -17.92
C GLY A 25 17.39 -0.87 -17.49
N ARG A 26 18.05 -0.73 -16.33
CA ARG A 26 18.45 0.57 -15.77
C ARG A 26 19.92 0.60 -15.37
N SER A 27 20.44 1.81 -15.11
CA SER A 27 21.82 1.98 -14.65
C SER A 27 22.00 1.41 -13.23
N VAL A 28 23.23 1.05 -12.88
CA VAL A 28 23.60 0.57 -11.54
C VAL A 28 23.24 1.59 -10.46
N GLU A 29 23.43 2.87 -10.73
CA GLU A 29 23.06 3.94 -9.80
C GLU A 29 21.55 4.07 -9.63
N ALA A 30 20.79 3.93 -10.72
CA ALA A 30 19.32 3.96 -10.67
C ALA A 30 18.75 2.75 -9.92
N GLU A 31 19.33 1.56 -10.11
CA GLU A 31 19.02 0.35 -9.34
C GLU A 31 19.29 0.58 -7.85
N LEU A 32 20.49 1.08 -7.51
CA LEU A 32 20.86 1.34 -6.12
C LEU A 32 19.95 2.38 -5.47
N ARG A 33 19.61 3.44 -6.19
CA ARG A 33 18.65 4.45 -5.71
C ARG A 33 17.29 3.83 -5.42
N ALA A 34 16.75 3.04 -6.34
CA ALA A 34 15.47 2.37 -6.14
C ALA A 34 15.51 1.36 -4.99
N LEU A 35 16.63 0.66 -4.80
CA LEU A 35 16.82 -0.24 -3.66
C LEU A 35 16.79 0.53 -2.33
N ILE A 36 17.49 1.67 -2.25
CA ILE A 36 17.51 2.53 -1.07
C ILE A 36 16.11 3.10 -0.81
N GLU A 37 15.42 3.60 -1.83
CA GLU A 37 14.05 4.12 -1.73
C GLU A 37 13.06 3.03 -1.29
N ARG A 38 13.18 1.81 -1.81
CA ARG A 38 12.33 0.69 -1.38
C ARG A 38 12.58 0.30 0.08
N THR A 39 13.83 0.40 0.54
CA THR A 39 14.25 -0.10 1.87
C THR A 39 14.01 0.94 2.97
N TYR A 40 14.37 2.20 2.72
CA TYR A 40 14.36 3.29 3.69
C TYR A 40 13.46 4.45 3.29
N GLY A 41 12.90 4.43 2.08
CA GLY A 41 11.95 5.44 1.66
C GLY A 41 10.71 5.42 2.55
N PRO A 42 9.96 6.53 2.57
CA PRO A 42 8.73 6.60 3.34
C PRO A 42 7.82 5.45 2.89
N LYS A 43 7.42 4.59 3.83
CA LYS A 43 6.36 3.62 3.56
C LYS A 43 5.16 4.45 3.12
N LYS A 44 4.81 4.38 1.83
CA LYS A 44 3.57 4.96 1.31
C LYS A 44 2.49 4.32 2.17
N ARG A 45 1.97 5.05 3.16
CA ARG A 45 0.74 4.64 3.83
C ARG A 45 -0.23 4.54 2.66
N ARG A 46 -0.80 3.36 2.41
CA ARG A 46 -1.98 3.28 1.56
C ARG A 46 -2.96 4.21 2.25
N SER A 47 -3.05 5.44 1.78
CA SER A 47 -4.06 6.36 2.27
C SER A 47 -5.38 5.67 1.93
N SER A 48 -6.36 5.81 2.81
CA SER A 48 -7.72 5.43 2.49
C SER A 48 -8.25 6.10 1.20
N ASP A 49 -7.51 7.04 0.61
CA ASP A 49 -7.76 7.65 -0.70
C ASP A 49 -7.33 6.79 -1.91
N GLU A 50 -6.59 5.68 -1.72
CA GLU A 50 -6.38 4.68 -2.78
C GLU A 50 -7.53 3.63 -2.82
N LEU A 51 -8.61 3.86 -2.08
CA LEU A 51 -9.89 3.22 -2.41
C LEU A 51 -10.36 3.85 -3.73
N PRO A 52 -10.59 3.08 -4.81
CA PRO A 52 -11.08 3.63 -6.08
C PRO A 52 -12.23 4.60 -5.83
N ASP A 53 -12.16 5.78 -6.47
CA ASP A 53 -13.18 6.83 -6.40
C ASP A 53 -14.55 6.18 -6.36
N LYS A 54 -15.24 6.28 -5.21
CA LYS A 54 -16.65 5.90 -5.14
C LYS A 54 -17.32 6.68 -6.26
N LYS A 55 -17.93 5.99 -7.22
CA LYS A 55 -18.70 6.71 -8.23
C LYS A 55 -19.76 7.50 -7.46
N VAL A 56 -19.90 8.79 -7.73
CA VAL A 56 -20.90 9.63 -7.08
C VAL A 56 -22.27 8.96 -7.28
N GLY A 57 -22.89 8.50 -6.18
CA GLY A 57 -24.12 7.69 -6.18
C GLY A 57 -23.97 6.22 -5.75
N GLU A 58 -22.75 5.67 -5.67
CA GLU A 58 -22.48 4.31 -5.21
C GLU A 58 -22.64 4.22 -3.68
N ASN A 59 -23.55 3.36 -3.23
CA ASN A 59 -23.70 3.11 -1.79
C ASN A 59 -22.53 2.24 -1.28
N ARG A 60 -22.22 2.37 0.02
CA ARG A 60 -21.06 1.68 0.63
C ARG A 60 -21.12 0.16 0.50
N ALA A 61 -22.32 -0.42 0.41
CA ALA A 61 -22.52 -1.87 0.32
C ALA A 61 -22.14 -2.40 -1.08
N GLU A 62 -22.61 -1.76 -2.16
CA GLU A 62 -22.28 -2.11 -3.54
C GLU A 62 -20.78 -2.06 -3.81
N TYR A 63 -20.12 -1.01 -3.30
CA TYR A 63 -18.67 -0.88 -3.39
C TYR A 63 -17.94 -2.07 -2.76
N LEU A 64 -18.36 -2.47 -1.54
CA LEU A 64 -17.73 -3.58 -0.81
C LEU A 64 -17.93 -4.92 -1.51
N ILE A 65 -19.13 -5.19 -2.03
CA ILE A 65 -19.44 -6.40 -2.81
C ILE A 65 -18.55 -6.47 -4.06
N ARG A 66 -18.33 -5.35 -4.73
CA ARG A 66 -17.50 -5.27 -5.95
C ARG A 66 -16.02 -5.56 -5.71
N ILE A 67 -15.43 -5.02 -4.64
CA ILE A 67 -13.99 -5.18 -4.39
C ILE A 67 -13.64 -6.49 -3.66
N ALA A 68 -14.63 -7.16 -3.08
CA ALA A 68 -14.44 -8.37 -2.29
C ALA A 68 -15.68 -9.29 -2.39
N PRO A 69 -15.90 -9.92 -3.56
CA PRO A 69 -17.11 -10.72 -3.82
C PRO A 69 -17.21 -11.97 -2.93
N ASP A 70 -16.07 -12.44 -2.40
CA ASP A 70 -15.97 -13.67 -1.59
C ASP A 70 -16.12 -13.39 -0.08
N VAL A 71 -16.35 -12.14 0.32
CA VAL A 71 -16.56 -11.80 1.73
C VAL A 71 -18.03 -11.99 2.07
N ALA A 72 -18.33 -13.00 2.89
CA ALA A 72 -19.65 -13.20 3.45
C ALA A 72 -20.16 -11.89 4.09
N PRO A 73 -21.44 -11.51 3.88
CA PRO A 73 -21.96 -10.28 4.43
C PRO A 73 -21.74 -10.26 5.95
N PRO A 74 -21.24 -9.16 6.52
CA PRO A 74 -21.01 -9.09 7.95
C PRO A 74 -22.33 -9.36 8.68
N ALA A 75 -22.32 -10.29 9.63
CA ALA A 75 -23.47 -10.53 10.49
C ALA A 75 -23.75 -9.24 11.26
N ILE A 76 -24.80 -8.52 10.88
CA ILE A 76 -25.25 -7.33 11.60
C ILE A 76 -25.99 -7.83 12.84
N PRO A 77 -25.46 -7.65 14.06
CA PRO A 77 -26.20 -8.02 15.25
C PRO A 77 -27.49 -7.20 15.27
N SER A 78 -28.63 -7.89 15.43
CA SER A 78 -29.91 -7.22 15.58
C SER A 78 -29.84 -6.29 16.79
N ARG A 79 -30.28 -5.04 16.61
CA ARG A 79 -30.35 -4.06 17.69
C ARG A 79 -31.22 -4.67 18.79
N ASP A 80 -30.61 -4.98 19.93
CA ASP A 80 -31.34 -5.51 21.08
C ASP A 80 -32.41 -4.48 21.47
N LYS A 81 -33.68 -4.89 21.49
CA LYS A 81 -34.84 -4.00 21.65
C LYS A 81 -34.95 -3.39 23.07
N GLY A 82 -33.89 -3.48 23.86
CA GLY A 82 -33.87 -3.11 25.28
C GLY A 82 -33.30 -1.72 25.60
N ILE A 83 -32.89 -0.92 24.61
CA ILE A 83 -32.44 0.46 24.88
C ILE A 83 -33.64 1.39 24.63
N PRO A 84 -34.35 1.85 25.68
CA PRO A 84 -35.41 2.84 25.51
C PRO A 84 -34.82 4.12 24.91
N ASP A 85 -35.54 4.71 23.96
CA ASP A 85 -35.15 5.98 23.37
C ASP A 85 -35.14 7.07 24.46
N PRO A 86 -34.09 7.89 24.57
CA PRO A 86 -34.03 8.95 25.57
C PRO A 86 -35.10 10.00 25.27
N GLU A 87 -36.01 10.22 26.22
CA GLU A 87 -36.89 11.38 26.23
C GLU A 87 -36.04 12.61 26.54
N PHE A 88 -35.85 13.47 25.54
CA PHE A 88 -35.26 14.79 25.75
C PHE A 88 -36.36 15.78 26.16
N PRO A 89 -36.15 16.59 27.22
CA PRO A 89 -37.08 17.64 27.63
C PRO A 89 -37.11 18.83 26.65
#